data_AF-A0A285D6Q6-F1
#
_entry.id   AF-A0A285D6Q6-F1
#
_cell.length_a   1.000
_cell.length_b   1.000
_cell.length_c   1.000
_cell.angle_alpha   90.00
_cell.angle_beta   90.00
_cell.angle_gamma   90.00
#
_symmetry.space_group_name_H-M   'P 1'
#
loop_
_entity.id
_entity.type
_entity.pdbx_description
1 polymer ?
#
loop_
_entity_poly.entity_id
_entity_poly.type
_entity_poly.pdbx_seq_one_letter_code
_entity_poly.pdbx_strand_id
1 'polypeptide(L)' 'MAQIDTNKLKQAEAASAIVKDMITSAIEQSAANPTLCGEALKTASDEISQIQTLISDVQTQLQSQSS' A
#
# COMPACT_ATOMS: atom_id res chain seq x y z
N MET A 1 27.97 -5.29 -2.22
CA MET A 1 26.77 -5.14 -1.36
C MET A 1 25.63 -4.75 -2.26
N ALA A 2 24.66 -5.64 -2.50
CA ALA A 2 23.42 -5.18 -3.10
C ALA A 2 22.76 -4.27 -2.04
N GLN A 3 22.52 -3.02 -2.42
CA GLN A 3 21.87 -2.07 -1.54
C GLN A 3 20.40 -2.43 -1.56
N ILE A 4 19.84 -2.86 -0.41
CA ILE A 4 18.39 -3.01 -0.29
C ILE A 4 17.76 -1.71 -0.77
N ASP A 5 16.80 -1.80 -1.69
CA ASP A 5 16.10 -0.64 -2.22
C ASP A 5 15.14 -0.08 -1.14
N THR A 6 15.72 0.57 -0.15
CA THR A 6 15.01 1.22 0.95
C THR A 6 14.09 2.33 0.46
N ASN A 7 14.25 2.82 -0.78
CA ASN A 7 13.30 3.73 -1.39
C ASN A 7 11.98 3.02 -1.70
N LYS A 8 11.99 1.75 -2.11
CA LYS A 8 10.75 0.96 -2.28
C LYS A 8 10.02 0.77 -0.95
N LEU A 9 10.76 0.57 0.15
CA LEU A 9 10.16 0.48 1.49
C LEU A 9 9.54 1.81 1.93
N LYS A 10 10.24 2.93 1.73
CA LYS A 10 9.69 4.28 2.01
C LYS A 10 8.46 4.61 1.17
N GLN A 11 8.45 4.20 -0.10
CA GLN A 11 7.28 4.33 -0.96
C GLN A 11 6.11 3.48 -0.47
N ALA A 12 6.35 2.22 -0.10
CA ALA A 12 5.33 1.34 0.45
C ALA A 12 4.75 1.89 1.77
N GLU A 13 5.59 2.46 2.63
CA GLU A 13 5.16 3.10 3.89
C GLU A 13 4.29 4.33 3.63
N ALA A 14 4.73 5.24 2.76
CA ALA A 14 3.97 6.43 2.40
C ALA A 14 2.62 6.07 1.75
N ALA A 15 2.62 5.12 0.81
CA ALA A 15 1.40 4.62 0.17
C ALA A 15 0.46 3.96 1.20
N SER A 16 1.00 3.20 2.16
CA SER A 16 0.19 2.60 3.24
C SER A 16 -0.50 3.66 4.10
N ALA A 17 0.19 4.76 4.41
CA ALA A 17 -0.40 5.87 5.15
C ALA A 17 -1.54 6.54 4.36
N ILE A 18 -1.32 6.82 3.06
CA ILE A 18 -2.34 7.40 2.18
C ILE A 18 -3.56 6.49 2.08
N VAL A 19 -3.37 5.19 1.86
CA VAL A 19 -4.47 4.23 1.78
C VAL A 19 -5.25 4.17 3.10
N LYS A 20 -4.55 4.19 4.24
CA LYS A 20 -5.21 4.24 5.55
C LYS A 20 -6.12 5.47 5.66
N ASP A 21 -5.61 6.66 5.33
CA ASP A 21 -6.41 7.89 5.36
C ASP A 21 -7.59 7.86 4.37
N MET A 22 -7.40 7.26 3.20
CA MET A 22 -8.45 7.06 2.19
C MET A 22 -9.57 6.14 2.73
N ILE A 23 -9.21 5.02 3.33
CA ILE A 23 -10.16 4.07 3.93
C ILE A 23 -10.91 4.75 5.09
N THR A 24 -10.21 5.47 5.97
CA THR A 24 -10.83 6.20 7.07
C THR A 24 -11.84 7.21 6.55
N SER A 25 -11.44 8.06 5.58
CA SER A 25 -12.32 9.05 4.98
C SER A 25 -13.53 8.42 4.27
N ALA A 26 -13.34 7.28 3.60
CA ALA A 26 -14.40 6.53 2.94
C ALA A 26 -15.41 5.97 3.95
N ILE A 27 -14.94 5.43 5.07
CA ILE A 27 -15.79 4.92 6.15
C ILE A 27 -16.57 6.06 6.80
N GLU A 28 -15.94 7.19 7.10
CA GLU A 28 -16.62 8.35 7.69
C GLU A 28 -17.73 8.89 6.78
N GLN A 29 -17.50 8.88 5.47
CA GLN A 29 -18.47 9.33 4.47
C GLN A 29 -19.45 8.24 4.04
N SER A 30 -19.26 6.98 4.48
CA SER A 30 -20.06 5.83 4.01
C SER A 30 -21.55 5.96 4.30
N ALA A 31 -21.92 6.59 5.41
CA ALA A 31 -23.32 6.86 5.77
C ALA A 31 -23.97 7.92 4.87
N ALA A 32 -23.18 8.84 4.32
CA ALA A 32 -23.64 9.91 3.44
C ALA A 32 -23.61 9.50 1.95
N ASN A 33 -22.60 8.74 1.54
CA ASN A 33 -22.40 8.31 0.15
C ASN A 33 -21.80 6.89 0.07
N PRO A 34 -22.63 5.83 0.19
CA PRO A 34 -22.15 4.45 0.18
C PRO A 34 -21.51 4.02 -1.15
N THR A 35 -21.95 4.58 -2.28
CA THR A 35 -21.34 4.29 -3.60
C THR A 35 -19.91 4.78 -3.68
N LEU A 36 -19.67 6.05 -3.33
CA LEU A 36 -18.32 6.64 -3.27
C LEU A 36 -17.42 5.92 -2.27
N CYS A 37 -17.97 5.48 -1.14
CA CYS A 37 -17.24 4.62 -0.20
C CYS A 37 -16.81 3.32 -0.86
N GLY A 38 -17.71 2.63 -1.56
CA GLY A 38 -17.38 1.39 -2.28
C GLY A 38 -16.29 1.58 -3.34
N GLU A 39 -16.33 2.67 -4.09
CA GLU A 39 -15.29 3.01 -5.08
C GLU A 39 -13.95 3.32 -4.40
N ALA A 40 -13.95 4.14 -3.35
CA ALA A 40 -12.74 4.47 -2.59
C ALA A 40 -12.11 3.24 -1.95
N LEU A 41 -12.91 2.31 -1.40
CA LEU A 41 -12.42 1.04 -0.85
C LEU A 41 -11.85 0.14 -1.95
N LYS A 42 -12.41 0.17 -3.16
CA LYS A 42 -11.87 -0.57 -4.30
C LYS A 42 -10.51 -0.01 -4.71
N THR A 43 -10.39 1.31 -4.86
CA THR A 43 -9.11 1.97 -5.14
C THR A 43 -8.07 1.69 -4.05
N ALA A 44 -8.46 1.76 -2.78
CA ALA A 44 -7.61 1.40 -1.65
C ALA A 44 -7.12 -0.05 -1.73
N SER A 45 -7.97 -0.98 -2.15
CA SER A 45 -7.59 -2.38 -2.36
C SER A 45 -6.54 -2.54 -3.47
N ASP A 46 -6.69 -1.82 -4.58
CA ASP A 46 -5.72 -1.87 -5.69
C ASP A 46 -4.35 -1.32 -5.25
N GLU A 47 -4.34 -0.22 -4.51
CA GLU A 47 -3.12 0.36 -3.93
C GLU A 47 -2.45 -0.58 -2.91
N ILE A 48 -3.23 -1.25 -2.05
CA ILE A 48 -2.71 -2.28 -1.12
C ILE A 48 -2.02 -3.41 -1.88
N SER A 49 -2.56 -3.83 -3.03
CA SER A 49 -1.94 -4.87 -3.84
C SER A 49 -0.58 -4.43 -4.42
N GLN A 50 -0.47 -3.17 -4.84
CA GLN A 50 0.82 -2.59 -5.25
C GLN A 50 1.81 -2.50 -4.09
N ILE A 51 1.37 -2.08 -2.90
CA ILE A 51 2.20 -2.03 -1.69
C ILE A 51 2.75 -3.42 -1.37
N GLN A 52 1.91 -4.45 -1.40
CA GLN A 52 2.34 -5.83 -1.16
C GLN A 52 3.36 -6.28 -2.21
N THR A 53 3.17 -5.92 -3.47
CA THR A 53 4.13 -6.22 -4.54
C THR A 53 5.48 -5.58 -4.26
N LEU A 54 5.52 -4.29 -3.89
CA LEU A 54 6.75 -3.58 -3.54
C LEU A 54 7.48 -4.24 -2.35
N ILE A 55 6.73 -4.67 -1.33
CA ILE A 55 7.28 -5.36 -0.16
C ILE A 55 7.86 -6.72 -0.57
N SER A 56 7.15 -7.51 -1.37
CA SER A 56 7.63 -8.80 -1.88
C SER A 56 8.89 -8.67 -2.74
N ASP A 57 8.96 -7.62 -3.55
CA ASP A 57 10.14 -7.26 -4.34
C ASP A 57 11.37 -7.06 -3.44
N VAL A 58 11.21 -6.29 -2.36
CA VAL A 58 12.28 -6.02 -1.40
C VAL A 58 12.64 -7.28 -0.59
N GLN A 59 11.65 -8.07 -0.18
CA GLN A 59 11.88 -9.35 0.52
C GLN A 59 12.69 -10.32 -0.34
N THR A 60 12.38 -10.40 -1.63
CA THR A 60 13.13 -11.24 -2.57
C THR A 60 14.57 -10.77 -2.69
N GLN A 61 14.80 -9.45 -2.81
CA GLN A 61 16.15 -8.87 -2.83
C GLN A 61 16.94 -9.16 -1.54
N LEU A 62 16.29 -9.15 -0.38
CA LEU A 62 16.88 -9.51 0.91
C LEU A 62 17.28 -10.99 0.97
N GLN A 63 16.41 -11.89 0.49
CA GLN A 63 16.70 -13.33 0.43
C GLN A 63 17.87 -13.64 -0.50
N SER A 64 17.89 -13.03 -1.69
CA SER A 64 19.00 -13.19 -2.65
C SER A 64 20.33 -12.63 -2.15
N GLN A 65 20.31 -11.68 -1.22
CA GLN A 65 21.54 -11.17 -0.56
C GLN A 65 22.06 -12.07 0.56
N SER A 66 21.20 -12.93 1.10
CA SER A 66 21.52 -13.81 2.24
C SER A 66 22.09 -15.16 1.81
N SER A 67 22.21 -15.41 0.49
CA SER A 67 22.70 -16.65 -0.12
C SER A 67 24.07 -16.47 -0.78
#